data_AF-A0A842NJU6-F1
#
_entry.id   AF-A0A842NJU6-F1
#
_cell.length_a   1.000
_cell.length_b   1.000
_cell.length_c   1.000
_cell.angle_alpha   90.00
_cell.angle_beta   90.00
_cell.angle_gamma   90.00
#
_symmetry.space_group_name_H-M   'P 1'
#
loop_
_entity.id
_entity.type
_entity.pdbx_description
1 polymer ?
#
loop_
_entity_poly.entity_id
_entity_poly.type
_entity_poly.pdbx_seq_one_letter_code
_entity_poly.pdbx_strand_id
1 'polypeptide(L)'
;MFELPMGEPVDGEMDLSVGRMTFPFDFGAISYFKPKARNPVGHRLICAGESAGWLSDSGKSKKFLSAEDAKTEMRTLDSSLELRTRGVVWTQAQFEQVARGLLEAFIDPATLGSLLPMPRIEGNVPTKDLALLIETLAKSEVTRGACAIEGGMLIHVEGDLPCDAEEFAVITQNHLMAIESLAESVGQERPLASSLALADGSLLVAPAGDATVAVWTDEKADHTALLANAAALLEIESVGFASDDAGEELPEGIVIKDSKSGIDQILNALKLAKEGGITGYLQSVPSDGTTVSITLIDGVPVGIRTQSMETTLKAVTSATSSSNRLQLVRLERAMRLLLKSSTVEDWSLSQFCESVASCRTRSEDRKSLLQGRIETLYGFELGFETMQNGRASWRLLDESTAPTSLPGTTRRSLVGPVVAELQVKIQSQSDTISRMDKQANKLQKTIEDTRASRDEVRTELTAMQELLEEGRDTRMSLSRQLDEAGEKIRQKEA
;
A
#
# COMPACT_ATOMS: atom_id res chain seq x y z
N MET A 1 6.40 -12.40 -13.37
CA MET A 1 6.37 -11.68 -12.09
C MET A 1 5.88 -12.59 -10.95
N PHE A 2 6.17 -12.24 -9.69
CA PHE A 2 5.59 -12.92 -8.50
C PHE A 2 4.10 -12.60 -8.37
N GLU A 3 3.35 -13.30 -7.52
CA GLU A 3 1.91 -13.05 -7.33
C GLU A 3 1.66 -12.12 -6.12
N LEU A 4 0.58 -11.33 -6.18
CA LEU A 4 0.10 -10.52 -5.06
C LEU A 4 -0.90 -11.31 -4.22
N PRO A 5 -1.15 -10.89 -2.96
CA PRO A 5 -2.06 -11.59 -2.07
C PRO A 5 -3.47 -11.73 -2.61
N MET A 6 -4.15 -12.80 -2.20
CA MET A 6 -5.57 -12.99 -2.51
C MET A 6 -6.40 -11.90 -1.81
N GLY A 7 -7.57 -11.60 -2.37
CA GLY A 7 -8.54 -10.68 -1.81
C GLY A 7 -9.92 -10.98 -2.36
N GLU A 8 -10.90 -10.14 -2.04
CA GLU A 8 -12.23 -10.26 -2.62
C GLU A 8 -12.14 -9.98 -4.13
N PRO A 9 -12.58 -10.90 -5.01
CA PRO A 9 -12.47 -10.69 -6.44
C PRO A 9 -13.34 -9.52 -6.87
N VAL A 10 -12.77 -8.65 -7.68
CA VAL A 10 -13.51 -7.55 -8.30
C VAL A 10 -14.51 -8.11 -9.33
N ASP A 11 -15.70 -7.52 -9.39
CA ASP A 11 -16.77 -7.92 -10.32
C ASP A 11 -16.26 -7.99 -11.78
N GLY A 12 -16.63 -9.07 -12.46
CA GLY A 12 -16.12 -9.44 -13.78
C GLY A 12 -16.59 -8.52 -14.91
N GLU A 13 -17.61 -7.69 -14.68
CA GLU A 13 -18.09 -6.70 -15.66
C GLU A 13 -17.29 -5.39 -15.63
N MET A 14 -16.41 -5.21 -14.63
CA MET A 14 -15.69 -3.96 -14.48
C MET A 14 -14.47 -3.89 -15.42
N ASP A 15 -14.33 -2.76 -16.12
CA ASP A 15 -13.14 -2.51 -16.94
C ASP A 15 -11.91 -2.29 -16.06
N LEU A 16 -10.96 -3.22 -16.15
CA LEU A 16 -9.69 -3.23 -15.42
C LEU A 16 -8.48 -2.95 -16.32
N SER A 17 -8.71 -2.43 -17.53
CA SER A 17 -7.65 -2.08 -18.50
C SER A 17 -6.61 -1.14 -17.90
N VAL A 18 -5.41 -1.15 -18.48
CA VAL A 18 -4.29 -0.31 -18.03
C VAL A 18 -4.62 1.18 -18.18
N GLY A 19 -5.45 1.55 -19.15
CA GLY A 19 -5.86 2.93 -19.42
C GLY A 19 -6.78 3.55 -18.36
N ARG A 20 -7.56 2.75 -17.63
CA ARG A 20 -8.46 3.25 -16.58
C ARG A 20 -7.66 3.66 -15.34
N MET A 21 -7.93 4.84 -14.79
CA MET A 21 -7.20 5.38 -13.62
C MET A 21 -8.04 5.44 -12.34
N THR A 22 -9.36 5.35 -12.45
CA THR A 22 -10.30 5.46 -11.31
C THR A 22 -11.18 4.22 -11.17
N PHE A 23 -11.41 3.81 -9.93
CA PHE A 23 -12.08 2.57 -9.55
C PHE A 23 -13.13 2.82 -8.46
N PRO A 24 -14.19 2.01 -8.40
CA PRO A 24 -15.24 2.13 -7.39
C PRO A 24 -14.88 1.46 -6.05
N PHE A 25 -13.64 1.01 -5.89
CA PHE A 25 -13.14 0.40 -4.65
C PHE A 25 -11.87 1.12 -4.21
N ASP A 26 -11.72 1.28 -2.90
CA ASP A 26 -10.66 2.14 -2.35
C ASP A 26 -9.29 1.46 -2.36
N PHE A 27 -9.23 0.19 -1.93
CA PHE A 27 -7.96 -0.50 -1.70
C PHE A 27 -7.93 -1.85 -2.41
N GLY A 28 -6.84 -2.14 -3.12
CA GLY A 28 -6.67 -3.42 -3.77
C GLY A 28 -5.56 -3.45 -4.80
N ALA A 29 -5.62 -4.44 -5.68
CA ALA A 29 -4.66 -4.58 -6.76
C ALA A 29 -5.28 -5.19 -8.02
N ILE A 30 -4.68 -4.88 -9.16
CA ILE A 30 -5.01 -5.47 -10.46
C ILE A 30 -3.74 -6.14 -10.98
N SER A 31 -3.83 -7.44 -11.21
CA SER A 31 -2.76 -8.24 -11.81
C SER A 31 -3.05 -8.49 -13.28
N TYR A 32 -2.03 -8.33 -14.12
CA TYR A 32 -2.14 -8.43 -15.58
C TYR A 32 -1.41 -9.66 -16.08
N PHE A 33 -1.99 -10.33 -17.08
CA PHE A 33 -1.48 -11.56 -17.66
C PHE A 33 -1.51 -11.47 -19.18
N LYS A 34 -0.47 -12.00 -19.84
CA LYS A 34 -0.55 -12.27 -21.28
C LYS A 34 -1.57 -13.39 -21.54
N PRO A 35 -2.24 -13.45 -22.71
CA PRO A 35 -3.32 -14.40 -22.99
C PRO A 35 -3.02 -15.88 -22.66
N LYS A 36 -1.77 -16.31 -22.86
CA LYS A 36 -1.33 -17.70 -22.61
C LYS A 36 -0.45 -17.86 -21.37
N ALA A 37 -0.21 -16.79 -20.62
CA ALA A 37 0.67 -16.81 -19.46
C ALA A 37 -0.10 -17.17 -18.18
N ARG A 38 0.48 -18.10 -17.42
CA ARG A 38 -0.01 -18.44 -16.07
C ARG A 38 0.44 -17.39 -15.05
N ASN A 39 1.65 -16.88 -15.20
CA ASN A 39 2.23 -15.90 -14.28
C ASN A 39 1.86 -14.48 -14.70
N PRO A 40 1.71 -13.56 -13.74
CA PRO A 40 1.47 -12.16 -14.03
C PRO A 40 2.69 -11.54 -14.72
N VAL A 41 2.41 -10.55 -15.57
CA VAL A 41 3.41 -9.71 -16.26
C VAL A 41 3.51 -8.32 -15.66
N GLY A 42 2.58 -7.94 -14.78
CA GLY A 42 2.61 -6.68 -14.08
C GLY A 42 1.50 -6.59 -13.05
N HIS A 43 1.62 -5.62 -12.15
CA HIS A 43 0.64 -5.30 -11.13
C HIS A 43 0.40 -3.80 -11.07
N ARG A 44 -0.84 -3.46 -10.72
CA ARG A 44 -1.25 -2.11 -10.36
C ARG A 44 -1.85 -2.13 -8.96
N LEU A 45 -1.39 -1.23 -8.10
CA LEU A 45 -1.92 -1.04 -6.75
C LEU A 45 -2.92 0.12 -6.75
N ILE A 46 -4.08 -0.09 -6.12
CA ILE A 46 -5.19 0.86 -6.04
C ILE A 46 -5.30 1.38 -4.61
N CYS A 47 -5.32 2.71 -4.45
CA CYS A 47 -5.46 3.39 -3.17
C CYS A 47 -6.45 4.55 -3.34
N ALA A 48 -7.42 4.67 -2.43
CA ALA A 48 -8.51 5.66 -2.48
C ALA A 48 -9.21 5.75 -3.84
N GLY A 49 -9.38 4.61 -4.53
CA GLY A 49 -10.05 4.55 -5.83
C GLY A 49 -9.18 5.00 -7.00
N GLU A 50 -7.91 5.33 -6.77
CA GLU A 50 -6.97 5.75 -7.81
C GLU A 50 -5.80 4.79 -7.96
N SER A 51 -5.19 4.81 -9.15
CA SER A 51 -3.98 4.05 -9.43
C SER A 51 -2.76 4.66 -8.71
N ALA A 52 -2.32 4.03 -7.63
CA ALA A 52 -1.23 4.55 -6.78
C ALA A 52 0.15 3.94 -7.08
N GLY A 53 0.21 2.67 -7.48
CA GLY A 53 1.49 1.97 -7.70
C GLY A 53 1.50 1.04 -8.91
N TRP A 54 2.67 0.80 -9.48
CA TRP A 54 2.90 0.02 -10.68
C TRP A 54 4.16 -0.85 -10.59
N LEU A 55 4.03 -2.10 -11.04
CA LEU A 55 5.12 -3.05 -11.24
C LEU A 55 4.97 -3.73 -12.59
N SER A 56 6.06 -3.94 -13.32
CA SER A 56 6.04 -4.62 -14.61
C SER A 56 7.24 -5.55 -14.78
N ASP A 57 7.03 -6.71 -15.41
CA ASP A 57 8.10 -7.64 -15.75
C ASP A 57 8.96 -7.01 -16.86
N SER A 58 10.28 -6.92 -16.63
CA SER A 58 11.19 -6.33 -17.62
C SER A 58 11.43 -7.22 -18.85
N GLY A 59 10.84 -8.43 -18.89
CA GLY A 59 11.08 -9.44 -19.92
C GLY A 59 12.44 -10.14 -19.80
N LYS A 60 13.31 -9.67 -18.89
CA LYS A 60 14.56 -10.32 -18.50
C LYS A 60 14.31 -11.19 -17.27
N SER A 61 14.93 -12.37 -17.24
CA SER A 61 14.71 -13.34 -16.16
C SER A 61 14.91 -12.72 -14.77
N LYS A 62 13.86 -12.79 -13.93
CA LYS A 62 13.82 -12.31 -12.54
C LYS A 62 14.15 -10.83 -12.35
N LYS A 63 13.85 -9.97 -13.33
CA LYS A 63 13.97 -8.52 -13.20
C LYS A 63 12.65 -7.80 -13.46
N PHE A 64 12.36 -6.78 -12.67
CA PHE A 64 11.14 -5.98 -12.82
C PHE A 64 11.44 -4.48 -12.90
N LEU A 65 10.54 -3.76 -13.53
CA LEU A 65 10.42 -2.31 -13.55
C LEU A 65 9.42 -1.90 -12.48
N SER A 66 9.56 -0.69 -11.95
CA SER A 66 8.66 -0.14 -10.95
C SER A 66 8.22 1.30 -11.29
N ALA A 67 7.21 1.81 -10.59
CA ALA A 67 6.72 3.19 -10.72
C ALA A 67 6.42 3.62 -12.18
N GLU A 68 6.92 4.77 -12.63
CA GLU A 68 6.58 5.34 -13.94
C GLU A 68 7.11 4.48 -15.11
N ASP A 69 8.26 3.82 -14.93
CA ASP A 69 8.83 2.90 -15.93
C ASP A 69 7.93 1.68 -16.11
N ALA A 70 7.44 1.11 -15.00
CA ALA A 70 6.48 0.01 -15.04
C ALA A 70 5.17 0.42 -15.71
N LYS A 71 4.64 1.60 -15.37
CA LYS A 71 3.40 2.14 -15.97
C LYS A 71 3.53 2.33 -17.48
N THR A 72 4.67 2.84 -17.94
CA THR A 72 4.95 3.03 -19.37
C THR A 72 4.99 1.69 -20.09
N GLU A 73 5.76 0.72 -19.58
CA GLU A 73 5.85 -0.63 -20.15
C GLU A 73 4.48 -1.32 -20.19
N MET A 74 3.69 -1.20 -19.12
CA MET A 74 2.35 -1.79 -19.06
C MET A 74 1.40 -1.20 -20.10
N ARG A 75 1.48 0.11 -20.38
CA ARG A 75 0.70 0.74 -21.45
C ARG A 75 1.13 0.26 -22.84
N THR A 76 2.43 0.08 -23.05
CA THR A 76 2.95 -0.50 -24.30
C THR A 76 2.44 -1.93 -24.48
N LEU A 77 2.49 -2.75 -23.43
CA LEU A 77 1.98 -4.12 -23.47
C LEU A 77 0.48 -4.17 -23.77
N ASP A 78 -0.33 -3.36 -23.09
CA ASP A 78 -1.79 -3.26 -23.29
C ASP A 78 -2.15 -2.82 -24.71
N SER A 79 -1.38 -1.91 -25.31
CA SER A 79 -1.59 -1.48 -26.70
C SER A 79 -1.24 -2.56 -27.74
N SER A 80 -0.40 -3.52 -27.37
CA SER A 80 0.13 -4.55 -28.27
C SER A 80 -0.59 -5.91 -28.13
N LEU A 81 -1.17 -6.17 -26.96
CA LEU A 81 -1.74 -7.45 -26.57
C LEU A 81 -3.00 -7.22 -25.74
N GLU A 82 -4.04 -8.01 -25.98
CA GLU A 82 -5.19 -8.07 -25.07
C GLU A 82 -4.76 -8.74 -23.76
N LEU A 83 -4.54 -7.95 -22.71
CA LEU A 83 -4.13 -8.45 -21.40
C LEU A 83 -5.34 -9.01 -20.66
N ARG A 84 -5.18 -10.20 -20.08
CA ARG A 84 -6.14 -10.74 -19.12
C ARG A 84 -5.90 -10.09 -17.77
N THR A 85 -6.95 -9.61 -17.13
CA THR A 85 -6.87 -8.90 -15.84
C THR A 85 -7.49 -9.72 -14.72
N ARG A 86 -6.94 -9.59 -13.51
CA ARG A 86 -7.55 -10.09 -12.27
C ARG A 86 -7.46 -9.00 -11.21
N GLY A 87 -8.60 -8.46 -10.82
CA GLY A 87 -8.72 -7.49 -9.73
C GLY A 87 -9.03 -8.17 -8.41
N VAL A 88 -8.42 -7.67 -7.34
CA VAL A 88 -8.73 -8.03 -5.95
C VAL A 88 -8.92 -6.77 -5.12
N VAL A 89 -9.89 -6.80 -4.22
CA VAL A 89 -10.16 -5.78 -3.20
C VAL A 89 -9.58 -6.27 -1.87
N TRP A 90 -8.95 -5.35 -1.15
CA TRP A 90 -8.37 -5.58 0.16
C TRP A 90 -8.99 -4.65 1.19
N THR A 91 -8.89 -5.01 2.47
CA THR A 91 -9.10 -4.04 3.53
C THR A 91 -7.96 -3.02 3.54
N GLN A 92 -8.16 -1.87 4.17
CA GLN A 92 -7.11 -0.87 4.31
C GLN A 92 -5.84 -1.45 4.97
N ALA A 93 -5.99 -2.21 6.06
CA ALA A 93 -4.85 -2.84 6.75
C ALA A 93 -4.09 -3.84 5.86
N GLN A 94 -4.82 -4.62 5.06
CA GLN A 94 -4.23 -5.54 4.08
C GLN A 94 -3.45 -4.80 3.00
N PHE A 95 -4.02 -3.72 2.46
CA PHE A 95 -3.32 -2.88 1.49
C PHE A 95 -2.07 -2.22 2.08
N GLU A 96 -2.15 -1.69 3.30
CA GLU A 96 -0.99 -1.14 4.02
C GLU A 96 0.14 -2.15 4.12
N GLN A 97 -0.17 -3.40 4.48
CA GLN A 97 0.82 -4.47 4.59
C GLN A 97 1.52 -4.75 3.25
N VAL A 98 0.77 -4.79 2.15
CA VAL A 98 1.32 -4.96 0.79
C VAL A 98 2.12 -3.75 0.35
N ALA A 99 1.59 -2.54 0.55
CA ALA A 99 2.22 -1.28 0.14
C ALA A 99 3.58 -1.11 0.83
N ARG A 100 3.69 -1.46 2.11
CA ARG A 100 4.94 -1.46 2.87
C ARG A 100 5.97 -2.43 2.31
N GLY A 101 5.55 -3.61 1.87
CA GLY A 101 6.43 -4.60 1.25
C GLY A 101 6.87 -4.26 -0.19
N LEU A 102 6.23 -3.27 -0.83
CA LEU A 102 6.43 -2.92 -2.25
C LEU A 102 6.49 -1.41 -2.46
N LEU A 103 7.23 -0.69 -1.61
CA LEU A 103 7.35 0.78 -1.67
C LEU A 103 7.87 1.26 -3.04
N GLU A 104 8.71 0.47 -3.71
CA GLU A 104 9.23 0.79 -5.04
C GLU A 104 8.15 0.85 -6.14
N ALA A 105 6.97 0.27 -5.91
CA ALA A 105 5.86 0.31 -6.86
C ALA A 105 5.29 1.73 -7.03
N PHE A 106 5.43 2.59 -6.01
CA PHE A 106 4.81 3.90 -5.97
C PHE A 106 5.68 4.95 -6.66
N ILE A 107 5.03 5.82 -7.45
CA ILE A 107 5.71 6.92 -8.17
C ILE A 107 6.18 7.99 -7.19
N ASP A 108 5.36 8.29 -6.18
CA ASP A 108 5.67 9.22 -5.10
C ASP A 108 5.20 8.62 -3.77
N PRO A 109 6.09 8.05 -2.94
CA PRO A 109 5.72 7.50 -1.64
C PRO A 109 5.14 8.54 -0.66
N ALA A 110 5.31 9.85 -0.89
CA ALA A 110 4.65 10.87 -0.08
C ALA A 110 3.12 10.84 -0.24
N THR A 111 2.61 10.38 -1.39
CA THR A 111 1.17 10.13 -1.60
C THR A 111 0.62 9.04 -0.69
N LEU A 112 1.47 8.13 -0.20
CA LEU A 112 1.11 7.17 0.83
C LEU A 112 1.06 7.80 2.21
N GLY A 113 1.80 8.88 2.49
CA GLY A 113 1.82 9.51 3.81
C GLY A 113 0.51 10.19 4.21
N SER A 114 -0.31 10.61 3.23
CA SER A 114 -1.66 11.15 3.46
C SER A 114 -2.76 10.08 3.43
N LEU A 115 -2.49 8.91 2.82
CA LEU A 115 -3.48 7.86 2.55
C LEU A 115 -3.29 6.60 3.41
N LEU A 116 -2.05 6.31 3.80
CA LEU A 116 -1.69 5.30 4.78
C LEU A 116 -1.41 6.00 6.11
N PRO A 117 -1.96 5.50 7.23
CA PRO A 117 -1.47 5.89 8.54
C PRO A 117 0.04 5.63 8.60
N MET A 118 0.73 6.48 9.38
CA MET A 118 2.16 6.32 9.62
C MET A 118 2.50 4.87 9.97
N PRO A 119 3.67 4.37 9.55
CA PRO A 119 4.14 3.02 9.86
C PRO A 119 4.01 2.72 11.35
N ARG A 120 3.86 1.44 11.65
CA ARG A 120 3.69 0.99 13.02
C ARG A 120 4.71 -0.10 13.25
N ILE A 121 5.22 -0.13 14.45
CA ILE A 121 5.93 -1.28 14.94
C ILE A 121 4.85 -2.20 15.51
N GLU A 122 4.48 -3.21 14.72
CA GLU A 122 3.45 -4.19 15.10
C GLU A 122 4.02 -5.27 16.02
N GLY A 123 3.17 -5.81 16.89
CA GLY A 123 3.56 -6.85 17.83
C GLY A 123 4.32 -6.31 19.03
N ASN A 124 4.74 -7.23 19.90
CA ASN A 124 5.59 -6.89 21.03
C ASN A 124 7.06 -6.77 20.59
N VAL A 125 7.75 -5.75 21.09
CA VAL A 125 9.20 -5.59 20.95
C VAL A 125 9.87 -5.84 22.31
N PRO A 126 10.70 -6.88 22.45
CA PRO A 126 11.48 -7.11 23.67
C PRO A 126 12.30 -5.87 24.07
N THR A 127 12.46 -5.61 25.37
CA THR A 127 13.21 -4.44 25.89
C THR A 127 14.62 -4.31 25.31
N LYS A 128 15.30 -5.44 25.07
CA LYS A 128 16.62 -5.49 24.44
C LYS A 128 16.59 -5.03 22.99
N ASP A 129 15.56 -5.42 22.25
CA ASP A 129 15.39 -5.07 20.84
C ASP A 129 14.93 -3.62 20.70
N LEU A 130 14.13 -3.11 21.67
CA LEU A 130 13.83 -1.69 21.81
C LEU A 130 15.10 -0.87 22.04
N ALA A 131 15.98 -1.26 22.95
CA ALA A 131 17.24 -0.55 23.18
C ALA A 131 18.10 -0.51 21.91
N LEU A 132 18.26 -1.66 21.23
CA LEU A 132 18.98 -1.73 19.96
C LEU A 132 18.33 -0.87 18.87
N LEU A 133 17.01 -0.82 18.82
CA LEU A 133 16.27 0.04 17.91
C LEU A 133 16.56 1.51 18.20
N ILE A 134 16.47 1.95 19.45
CA ILE A 134 16.74 3.33 19.85
C ILE A 134 18.18 3.74 19.50
N GLU A 135 19.17 2.88 19.79
CA GLU A 135 20.55 3.13 19.40
C GLU A 135 20.72 3.24 17.87
N THR A 136 20.00 2.41 17.11
CA THR A 136 20.08 2.42 15.65
C THR A 136 19.41 3.66 15.06
N LEU A 137 18.28 4.08 15.64
CA LEU A 137 17.59 5.31 15.28
C LEU A 137 18.45 6.54 15.58
N ALA A 138 19.09 6.60 16.76
CA ALA A 138 19.97 7.69 17.13
C ALA A 138 21.23 7.80 16.24
N LYS A 139 21.67 6.71 15.61
CA LYS A 139 22.79 6.71 14.64
C LYS A 139 22.41 7.25 13.25
N SER A 140 21.13 7.49 12.99
CA SER A 140 20.66 8.07 11.74
C SER A 140 21.08 9.54 11.60
N GLU A 141 21.57 9.94 10.43
CA GLU A 141 22.08 11.31 10.20
C GLU A 141 21.03 12.42 10.44
N VAL A 142 19.75 12.09 10.39
CA VAL A 142 18.62 13.03 10.58
C VAL A 142 18.04 13.01 12.00
N THR A 143 18.54 12.12 12.86
CA THR A 143 18.07 11.97 14.25
C THR A 143 19.03 12.66 15.19
N ARG A 144 18.48 13.44 16.11
CA ARG A 144 19.25 14.10 17.18
C ARG A 144 19.29 13.25 18.43
N GLY A 145 18.14 12.68 18.80
CA GLY A 145 18.01 11.77 19.93
C GLY A 145 16.74 10.93 19.83
N ALA A 146 16.72 9.81 20.53
CA ALA A 146 15.59 8.88 20.55
C ALA A 146 15.44 8.26 21.94
N CYS A 147 14.22 7.90 22.31
CA CYS A 147 13.96 7.14 23.53
C CYS A 147 12.79 6.17 23.40
N ALA A 148 12.81 5.15 24.25
CA ALA A 148 11.71 4.21 24.45
C ALA A 148 11.11 4.43 25.84
N ILE A 149 9.78 4.49 25.90
CA ILE A 149 8.99 4.82 27.11
C ILE A 149 7.90 3.78 27.31
N GLU A 150 7.65 3.35 28.54
CA GLU A 150 6.53 2.47 28.88
C GLU A 150 5.86 2.97 30.17
N GLY A 151 4.56 3.26 30.12
CA GLY A 151 3.81 3.77 31.28
C GLY A 151 4.37 5.05 31.88
N GLY A 152 5.01 5.91 31.06
CA GLY A 152 5.71 7.11 31.51
C GLY A 152 7.10 6.87 32.11
N MET A 153 7.60 5.63 32.15
CA MET A 153 8.96 5.31 32.56
C MET A 153 9.89 5.17 31.35
N LEU A 154 11.12 5.64 31.50
CA LEU A 154 12.14 5.57 30.47
C LEU A 154 12.78 4.18 30.44
N ILE A 155 12.66 3.48 29.31
CA ILE A 155 13.32 2.19 29.08
C ILE A 155 14.77 2.42 28.65
N HIS A 156 14.96 3.26 27.63
CA HIS A 156 16.25 3.56 27.04
C HIS A 156 16.23 4.92 26.35
N VAL A 157 17.36 5.62 26.35
CA VAL A 157 17.57 6.91 25.67
C VAL A 157 18.95 6.91 25.03
N GLU A 158 19.04 7.44 23.82
CA GLU A 158 20.30 7.65 23.11
C GLU A 158 20.24 8.96 22.33
N GLY A 159 21.36 9.70 22.30
CA GLY A 159 21.47 11.00 21.63
C GLY A 159 20.88 12.18 22.43
N ASP A 160 20.73 13.32 21.75
CA ASP A 160 20.33 14.60 22.34
C ASP A 160 18.81 14.83 22.19
N LEU A 161 18.10 14.75 23.30
CA LEU A 161 16.69 15.11 23.42
C LEU A 161 16.51 16.62 23.65
N PRO A 162 15.32 17.19 23.35
CA PRO A 162 15.09 18.63 23.48
C PRO A 162 15.01 19.12 24.94
N CYS A 163 14.80 18.22 25.89
CA CYS A 163 14.82 18.49 27.33
C CYS A 163 15.37 17.28 28.09
N ASP A 164 15.35 17.34 29.43
CA ASP A 164 15.74 16.22 30.27
C ASP A 164 14.93 14.97 29.91
N ALA A 165 15.59 13.80 29.94
CA ALA A 165 15.00 12.57 29.45
C ALA A 165 13.75 12.17 30.25
N GLU A 166 13.76 12.34 31.59
CA GLU A 166 12.59 12.02 32.43
C GLU A 166 11.43 12.97 32.14
N GLU A 167 11.72 14.26 31.99
CA GLU A 167 10.73 15.27 31.62
C GLU A 167 10.13 14.98 30.23
N PHE A 168 10.99 14.63 29.26
CA PHE A 168 10.58 14.26 27.91
C PHE A 168 9.69 13.02 27.87
N ALA A 169 9.99 12.02 28.72
CA ALA A 169 9.17 10.81 28.84
C ALA A 169 7.76 11.13 29.35
N VAL A 170 7.64 11.99 30.36
CA VAL A 170 6.35 12.43 30.91
C VAL A 170 5.54 13.22 29.87
N ILE A 171 6.17 14.15 29.13
CA ILE A 171 5.51 14.95 28.10
C ILE A 171 4.97 14.03 26.99
N THR A 172 5.82 13.13 26.50
CA THR A 172 5.47 12.16 25.46
C THR A 172 4.32 11.25 25.89
N GLN A 173 4.36 10.74 27.12
CA GLN A 173 3.30 9.89 27.67
C GLN A 173 1.95 10.62 27.73
N ASN A 174 1.95 11.87 28.21
CA ASN A 174 0.73 12.68 28.26
C ASN A 174 0.16 12.94 26.86
N HIS A 175 1.05 13.17 25.88
CA HIS A 175 0.65 13.34 24.49
C HIS A 175 0.02 12.07 23.90
N LEU A 176 0.62 10.91 24.15
CA LEU A 176 0.10 9.62 23.72
C LEU A 176 -1.29 9.36 24.30
N MET A 177 -1.49 9.55 25.60
CA MET A 177 -2.80 9.38 26.25
C MET A 177 -3.88 10.29 25.66
N ALA A 178 -3.52 11.53 25.28
CA ALA A 178 -4.44 12.44 24.62
C ALA A 178 -4.84 11.97 23.21
N ILE A 179 -3.88 11.43 22.45
CA ILE A 179 -4.13 10.84 21.13
C ILE A 179 -4.98 9.57 21.23
N GLU A 180 -4.71 8.70 22.19
CA GLU A 180 -5.50 7.48 22.42
C GLU A 180 -6.95 7.82 22.77
N SER A 181 -7.17 8.79 23.66
CA SER A 181 -8.53 9.25 23.98
C SER A 181 -9.25 9.85 22.77
N LEU A 182 -8.55 10.61 21.92
CA LEU A 182 -9.10 11.11 20.67
C LEU A 182 -9.48 9.95 19.73
N ALA A 183 -8.59 8.98 19.56
CA ALA A 183 -8.81 7.81 18.70
C ALA A 183 -10.06 7.03 19.14
N GLU A 184 -10.20 6.74 20.43
CA GLU A 184 -11.39 6.09 20.98
C GLU A 184 -12.68 6.88 20.66
N SER A 185 -12.63 8.21 20.80
CA SER A 185 -13.80 9.07 20.57
C SER A 185 -14.29 9.09 19.11
N VAL A 186 -13.39 8.87 18.15
CA VAL A 186 -13.70 8.82 16.72
C VAL A 186 -13.90 7.39 16.20
N GLY A 187 -13.92 6.40 17.09
CA GLY A 187 -14.07 4.99 16.72
C GLY A 187 -12.84 4.41 16.01
N GLN A 188 -11.67 5.03 16.18
CA GLN A 188 -10.40 4.44 15.76
C GLN A 188 -10.00 3.37 16.77
N GLU A 189 -10.03 2.10 16.34
CA GLU A 189 -9.69 0.96 17.19
C GLU A 189 -8.18 0.86 17.53
N ARG A 190 -7.31 1.65 16.89
CA ARG A 190 -5.85 1.44 16.93
C ARG A 190 -5.07 2.70 17.33
N PRO A 191 -4.02 2.60 18.19
CA PRO A 191 -3.22 3.75 18.64
C PRO A 191 -2.47 4.41 17.47
N LEU A 192 -2.46 5.73 17.37
CA LEU A 192 -1.87 6.45 16.22
C LEU A 192 -0.42 6.83 16.49
N ALA A 193 0.46 6.64 15.48
CA ALA A 193 1.73 7.35 15.45
C ALA A 193 1.47 8.83 15.10
N SER A 194 2.26 9.73 15.67
CA SER A 194 2.12 11.16 15.51
C SER A 194 3.46 11.81 15.18
N SER A 195 3.39 12.85 14.38
CA SER A 195 4.54 13.64 13.97
C SER A 195 4.23 15.11 14.19
N LEU A 196 5.06 15.78 14.99
CA LEU A 196 4.90 17.17 15.38
C LEU A 196 6.09 17.97 14.86
N ALA A 197 5.83 18.86 13.91
CA ALA A 197 6.81 19.86 13.50
C ALA A 197 6.87 20.96 14.56
N LEU A 198 8.06 21.19 15.12
CA LEU A 198 8.36 22.25 16.09
C LEU A 198 9.38 23.23 15.48
N ALA A 199 9.55 24.40 16.11
CA ALA A 199 10.40 25.46 15.58
C ALA A 199 11.88 25.04 15.41
N ASP A 200 12.37 24.17 16.29
CA ASP A 200 13.78 23.76 16.33
C ASP A 200 14.02 22.32 15.84
N GLY A 201 12.99 21.63 15.32
CA GLY A 201 13.09 20.24 14.88
C GLY A 201 11.74 19.56 14.75
N SER A 202 11.72 18.25 14.54
CA SER A 202 10.49 17.48 14.42
C SER A 202 10.48 16.33 15.44
N LEU A 203 9.32 16.08 16.03
CA LEU A 203 9.12 15.01 17.01
C LEU A 203 8.25 13.92 16.40
N LEU A 204 8.76 12.70 16.32
CA LEU A 204 7.99 11.49 16.05
C LEU A 204 7.65 10.80 17.37
N VAL A 205 6.38 10.45 17.57
CA VAL A 205 5.94 9.57 18.66
C VAL A 205 5.16 8.42 18.04
N ALA A 206 5.64 7.20 18.21
CA ALA A 206 5.06 6.02 17.61
C ALA A 206 4.85 4.90 18.65
N PRO A 207 3.68 4.23 18.65
CA PRO A 207 3.49 3.03 19.45
C PRO A 207 4.38 1.90 18.91
N ALA A 208 5.00 1.15 19.83
CA ALA A 208 5.83 -0.03 19.57
C ALA A 208 5.47 -1.14 20.57
N GLY A 209 4.44 -1.93 20.24
CA GLY A 209 3.83 -2.86 21.18
C GLY A 209 3.16 -2.14 22.36
N ASP A 210 3.63 -2.43 23.58
CA ASP A 210 3.21 -1.74 24.81
C ASP A 210 4.14 -0.58 25.20
N ALA A 211 5.27 -0.43 24.50
CA ALA A 211 6.15 0.72 24.62
C ALA A 211 5.79 1.81 23.59
N THR A 212 6.35 2.99 23.79
CA THR A 212 6.31 4.12 22.88
C THR A 212 7.73 4.47 22.50
N VAL A 213 7.98 4.60 21.19
CA VAL A 213 9.23 5.13 20.65
C VAL A 213 9.01 6.61 20.34
N ALA A 214 9.87 7.46 20.90
CA ALA A 214 9.91 8.87 20.58
C ALA A 214 11.26 9.23 19.96
N VAL A 215 11.23 9.97 18.86
CA VAL A 215 12.42 10.34 18.08
C VAL A 215 12.41 11.83 17.81
N TRP A 216 13.46 12.50 18.27
CA TRP A 216 13.73 13.91 17.99
C TRP A 216 14.64 14.02 16.77
N THR A 217 14.17 14.71 15.74
CA THR A 217 14.79 14.77 14.43
C THR A 217 14.96 16.20 13.93
N ASP A 218 15.72 16.36 12.86
CA ASP A 218 15.75 17.61 12.11
C ASP A 218 14.41 17.90 11.41
N GLU A 219 14.14 19.18 11.14
CA GLU A 219 12.89 19.68 10.52
C GLU A 219 12.52 18.99 9.19
N LYS A 220 13.52 18.44 8.47
CA LYS A 220 13.34 17.81 7.16
C LYS A 220 13.33 16.28 7.21
N ALA A 221 13.31 15.68 8.40
CA ALA A 221 13.31 14.23 8.54
C ALA A 221 12.01 13.61 8.02
N ASP A 222 12.14 12.53 7.26
CA ASP A 222 10.99 11.71 6.87
C ASP A 222 10.70 10.68 7.97
N HIS A 223 9.74 11.03 8.83
CA HIS A 223 9.28 10.17 9.91
C HIS A 223 8.61 8.87 9.42
N THR A 224 8.02 8.87 8.22
CA THR A 224 7.44 7.67 7.61
C THR A 224 8.56 6.70 7.22
N ALA A 225 9.61 7.18 6.55
CA ALA A 225 10.75 6.33 6.21
C ALA A 225 11.50 5.85 7.47
N LEU A 226 11.69 6.74 8.44
CA LEU A 226 12.38 6.41 9.70
C LEU A 226 11.66 5.31 10.47
N LEU A 227 10.33 5.40 10.58
CA LEU A 227 9.53 4.41 11.28
C LEU A 227 9.34 3.11 10.49
N ALA A 228 9.29 3.17 9.15
CA ALA A 228 9.28 1.97 8.31
C ALA A 228 10.60 1.21 8.41
N ASN A 229 11.74 1.92 8.41
CA ASN A 229 13.05 1.31 8.63
C ASN A 229 13.17 0.71 10.04
N ALA A 230 12.64 1.40 11.05
CA ALA A 230 12.56 0.90 12.42
C ALA A 230 11.75 -0.40 12.51
N ALA A 231 10.57 -0.44 11.90
CA ALA A 231 9.72 -1.62 11.85
C ALA A 231 10.44 -2.78 11.12
N ALA A 232 11.07 -2.51 9.97
CA ALA A 232 11.83 -3.51 9.23
C ALA A 232 13.00 -4.10 10.03
N LEU A 233 13.70 -3.29 10.84
CA LEU A 233 14.77 -3.77 11.73
C LEU A 233 14.27 -4.74 12.81
N LEU A 234 13.01 -4.59 13.22
CA LEU A 234 12.35 -5.49 14.18
C LEU A 234 11.69 -6.70 13.50
N GLU A 235 11.28 -6.58 12.23
CA GLU A 235 10.79 -7.68 11.41
C GLU A 235 11.91 -8.62 10.93
N ILE A 236 13.16 -8.14 10.85
CA ILE A 236 14.32 -9.02 10.71
C ILE A 236 14.33 -9.89 11.96
N GLU A 237 13.97 -11.17 11.77
CA GLU A 237 13.96 -12.22 12.78
C GLU A 237 15.00 -11.91 13.85
N SER A 238 14.53 -11.67 15.08
CA SER A 238 15.39 -11.98 16.20
C SER A 238 15.72 -13.46 16.01
N VAL A 239 16.92 -13.71 15.50
CA VAL A 239 17.64 -14.97 15.67
C VAL A 239 17.97 -15.03 17.16
N GLY A 240 16.91 -15.05 17.97
CA GLY A 240 16.93 -15.25 19.39
C GLY A 240 17.25 -16.71 19.58
N PHE A 241 18.56 -16.96 19.68
CA PHE A 241 19.19 -18.21 20.08
C PHE A 241 18.20 -19.23 20.66
N ALA A 242 17.87 -20.22 19.84
CA ALA A 242 17.07 -21.40 20.18
C ALA A 242 17.73 -22.31 21.24
N SER A 243 18.72 -21.84 22.00
CA SER A 243 19.50 -22.70 22.90
C SER A 243 19.02 -22.72 24.36
N ASP A 244 18.22 -21.75 24.83
CA ASP A 244 17.72 -21.73 26.22
C ASP A 244 16.19 -21.68 26.39
N ASP A 245 15.41 -21.44 25.33
CA ASP A 245 13.93 -21.34 25.41
C ASP A 245 13.22 -22.62 24.94
N ALA A 246 13.61 -23.76 25.50
CA ALA A 246 13.12 -25.10 25.13
C ALA A 246 11.64 -25.35 25.55
N GLY A 247 10.72 -24.54 25.04
CA GLY A 247 9.29 -24.65 25.29
C GLY A 247 8.89 -24.38 26.74
N GLU A 248 9.44 -23.31 27.34
CA GLU A 248 8.89 -22.76 28.58
C GLU A 248 7.39 -22.51 28.46
N GLU A 249 6.67 -22.66 29.58
CA GLU A 249 5.23 -22.47 29.62
C GLU A 249 4.84 -21.08 29.14
N LEU A 250 3.82 -21.04 28.29
CA LEU A 250 3.25 -19.78 27.83
C LEU A 250 2.53 -19.07 28.99
N PRO A 251 2.51 -17.73 28.97
CA PRO A 251 1.86 -16.96 30.01
C PRO A 251 0.39 -17.35 30.21
N GLU A 252 -0.08 -17.28 31.46
CA GLU A 252 -1.50 -17.50 31.76
C GLU A 252 -2.38 -16.47 31.04
N GLY A 253 -3.56 -16.92 30.62
CA GLY A 253 -4.54 -16.10 29.93
C GLY A 253 -5.97 -16.58 30.14
N ILE A 254 -6.90 -15.88 29.50
CA ILE A 254 -8.33 -16.17 29.59
C ILE A 254 -8.68 -17.26 28.58
N VAL A 255 -9.17 -18.40 29.06
CA VAL A 255 -9.67 -19.47 28.20
C VAL A 255 -10.99 -19.01 27.58
N ILE A 256 -10.98 -18.78 26.28
CA ILE A 256 -12.14 -18.36 25.49
C ILE A 256 -12.97 -19.57 25.06
N LYS A 257 -12.31 -20.67 24.75
CA LYS A 257 -12.95 -21.91 24.33
C LYS A 257 -12.20 -23.11 24.86
N ASP A 258 -12.96 -24.09 25.33
CA ASP A 258 -12.44 -25.37 25.80
C ASP A 258 -13.24 -26.50 25.16
N SER A 259 -12.57 -27.40 24.45
CA SER A 259 -13.21 -28.50 23.76
C SER A 259 -12.29 -29.72 23.65
N LYS A 260 -12.81 -30.83 23.12
CA LYS A 260 -11.95 -31.89 22.60
C LYS A 260 -11.17 -31.38 21.40
N SER A 261 -9.96 -31.90 21.21
CA SER A 261 -9.17 -31.63 20.02
C SER A 261 -9.62 -32.49 18.83
N GLY A 262 -9.13 -32.12 17.65
CA GLY A 262 -9.47 -32.69 16.36
C GLY A 262 -9.30 -31.65 15.27
N ILE A 263 -9.12 -32.09 14.02
CA ILE A 263 -8.88 -31.18 12.88
C ILE A 263 -10.00 -30.16 12.74
N ASP A 264 -11.25 -30.61 12.75
CA ASP A 264 -12.41 -29.72 12.64
C ASP A 264 -12.54 -28.77 13.85
N GLN A 265 -12.14 -29.22 15.04
CA GLN A 265 -12.18 -28.38 16.25
C GLN A 265 -11.09 -27.32 16.25
N ILE A 266 -9.89 -27.66 15.77
CA ILE A 266 -8.79 -26.70 15.55
C ILE A 266 -9.23 -25.67 14.51
N LEU A 267 -9.77 -26.07 13.36
CA LEU A 267 -10.26 -25.13 12.35
C LEU A 267 -11.37 -24.22 12.90
N ASN A 268 -12.28 -24.76 13.71
CA ASN A 268 -13.33 -23.96 14.34
C ASN A 268 -12.75 -23.00 15.40
N ALA A 269 -11.71 -23.38 16.13
CA ALA A 269 -11.02 -22.51 17.08
C ALA A 269 -10.21 -21.41 16.38
N LEU A 270 -9.53 -21.74 15.28
CA LEU A 270 -8.82 -20.81 14.42
C LEU A 270 -9.77 -19.80 13.77
N LYS A 271 -10.93 -20.27 13.28
CA LYS A 271 -11.99 -19.40 12.79
C LYS A 271 -12.46 -18.42 13.87
N LEU A 272 -12.76 -18.92 15.07
CA LEU A 272 -13.16 -18.08 16.20
C LEU A 272 -12.07 -17.07 16.58
N ALA A 273 -10.81 -17.49 16.56
CA ALA A 273 -9.68 -16.62 16.85
C ALA A 273 -9.53 -15.51 15.80
N LYS A 274 -9.68 -15.84 14.51
CA LYS A 274 -9.62 -14.88 13.41
C LYS A 274 -10.77 -13.89 13.42
N GLU A 275 -12.01 -14.35 13.61
CA GLU A 275 -13.18 -13.48 13.71
C GLU A 275 -13.14 -12.57 14.96
N GLY A 276 -12.50 -13.03 16.04
CA GLY A 276 -12.37 -12.29 17.28
C GLY A 276 -11.07 -11.49 17.46
N GLY A 277 -10.18 -11.46 16.46
CA GLY A 277 -8.89 -10.77 16.54
C GLY A 277 -8.03 -11.23 17.73
N ILE A 278 -8.05 -12.53 18.05
CA ILE A 278 -7.48 -13.05 19.29
C ILE A 278 -5.96 -13.14 19.20
N THR A 279 -5.27 -12.38 20.05
CA THR A 279 -3.84 -12.56 20.32
C THR A 279 -3.65 -13.43 21.56
N GLY A 280 -2.91 -14.52 21.41
CA GLY A 280 -2.79 -15.56 22.43
C GLY A 280 -2.26 -16.87 21.83
N TYR A 281 -2.85 -17.99 22.21
CA TYR A 281 -2.45 -19.29 21.66
C TYR A 281 -3.58 -20.31 21.70
N LEU A 282 -3.49 -21.29 20.79
CA LEU A 282 -4.33 -22.48 20.76
C LEU A 282 -3.52 -23.66 21.31
N GLN A 283 -3.86 -24.12 22.50
CA GLN A 283 -3.14 -25.18 23.22
C GLN A 283 -3.84 -26.53 23.07
N SER A 284 -3.09 -27.54 22.64
CA SER A 284 -3.51 -28.94 22.65
C SER A 284 -2.78 -29.68 23.76
N VAL A 285 -3.52 -30.01 24.81
CA VAL A 285 -3.03 -30.68 26.01
C VAL A 285 -3.37 -32.17 25.94
N PRO A 286 -2.39 -33.07 25.74
CA PRO A 286 -2.64 -34.51 25.79
C PRO A 286 -2.83 -34.99 27.24
N SER A 287 -3.42 -36.18 27.41
CA SER A 287 -3.50 -36.83 28.73
C SER A 287 -2.15 -37.38 29.21
N ASP A 288 -1.26 -37.67 28.26
CA ASP A 288 0.12 -38.12 28.47
C ASP A 288 0.97 -37.65 27.27
N GLY A 289 2.15 -37.07 27.53
CA GLY A 289 3.05 -36.51 26.51
C GLY A 289 3.14 -34.97 26.50
N THR A 290 3.66 -34.43 25.40
CA THR A 290 4.03 -33.01 25.29
C THR A 290 2.88 -32.16 24.76
N THR A 291 2.63 -31.04 25.43
CA THR A 291 1.68 -30.02 25.00
C THR A 291 2.17 -29.31 23.74
N VAL A 292 1.25 -29.06 22.81
CA VAL A 292 1.53 -28.28 21.60
C VAL A 292 0.73 -26.99 21.64
N SER A 293 1.40 -25.85 21.52
CA SER A 293 0.77 -24.53 21.51
C SER A 293 1.00 -23.84 20.17
N ILE A 294 -0.07 -23.49 19.46
CA ILE A 294 -0.01 -22.68 18.24
C ILE A 294 -0.17 -21.23 18.66
N THR A 295 0.84 -20.39 18.44
CA THR A 295 0.82 -18.97 18.81
C THR A 295 0.01 -18.18 17.78
N LEU A 296 -0.82 -17.24 18.26
CA LEU A 296 -1.77 -16.47 17.46
C LEU A 296 -1.55 -14.97 17.68
N ILE A 297 -1.42 -14.21 16.59
CA ILE A 297 -1.48 -12.74 16.58
C ILE A 297 -2.66 -12.34 15.72
N ASP A 298 -3.59 -11.58 16.30
CA ASP A 298 -4.83 -11.18 15.62
C ASP A 298 -5.57 -12.37 14.95
N GLY A 299 -5.54 -13.54 15.62
CA GLY A 299 -6.13 -14.78 15.14
C GLY A 299 -5.38 -15.50 14.00
N VAL A 300 -4.22 -14.99 13.58
CA VAL A 300 -3.34 -15.61 12.58
C VAL A 300 -2.27 -16.45 13.29
N PRO A 301 -2.07 -17.73 12.89
CA PRO A 301 -0.96 -18.54 13.36
C PRO A 301 0.38 -17.92 12.99
N VAL A 302 1.25 -17.70 13.98
CA VAL A 302 2.59 -17.13 13.79
C VAL A 302 3.72 -18.04 14.27
N GLY A 303 3.38 -19.21 14.81
CA GLY A 303 4.37 -20.16 15.29
C GLY A 303 3.76 -21.38 15.97
N ILE A 304 4.61 -22.38 16.22
CA ILE A 304 4.27 -23.54 17.05
C ILE A 304 5.32 -23.69 18.14
N ARG A 305 4.86 -23.88 19.37
CA ARG A 305 5.71 -24.14 20.53
C ARG A 305 5.45 -25.55 21.07
N THR A 306 6.53 -26.30 21.22
CA THR A 306 6.57 -27.69 21.68
C THR A 306 7.99 -28.06 22.09
N GLN A 307 8.14 -28.91 23.10
CA GLN A 307 9.44 -29.30 23.66
C GLN A 307 10.09 -30.50 22.96
N SER A 308 9.31 -31.28 22.19
CA SER A 308 9.73 -32.62 21.72
C SER A 308 9.58 -32.86 20.22
N MET A 309 9.14 -31.85 19.47
CA MET A 309 8.81 -32.01 18.05
C MET A 309 9.54 -30.97 17.22
N GLU A 310 10.37 -31.46 16.30
CA GLU A 310 11.23 -30.63 15.45
C GLU A 310 10.54 -30.13 14.17
N THR A 311 9.40 -30.73 13.80
CA THR A 311 8.73 -30.41 12.52
C THR A 311 7.27 -30.03 12.69
N THR A 312 6.81 -29.12 11.82
CA THR A 312 5.45 -28.58 11.79
C THR A 312 4.43 -29.70 11.60
N LEU A 313 4.70 -30.65 10.70
CA LEU A 313 3.83 -31.79 10.46
C LEU A 313 3.63 -32.66 11.71
N LYS A 314 4.71 -32.95 12.46
CA LYS A 314 4.62 -33.76 13.69
C LYS A 314 3.83 -33.01 14.75
N ALA A 315 4.10 -31.71 14.92
CA ALA A 315 3.41 -30.87 15.88
C ALA A 315 1.92 -30.76 15.61
N VAL A 316 1.52 -30.51 14.36
CA VAL A 316 0.10 -30.48 13.94
C VAL A 316 -0.57 -31.85 14.10
N THR A 317 0.13 -32.94 13.77
CA THR A 317 -0.41 -34.30 13.92
C THR A 317 -0.67 -34.64 15.38
N SER A 318 0.22 -34.23 16.30
CA SER A 318 0.00 -34.37 17.73
C SER A 318 -1.13 -33.48 18.23
N ALA A 319 -1.12 -32.20 17.86
CA ALA A 319 -2.11 -31.22 18.28
C ALA A 319 -3.54 -31.63 17.92
N THR A 320 -3.71 -32.28 16.76
CA THR A 320 -5.01 -32.73 16.22
C THR A 320 -5.50 -34.08 16.77
N SER A 321 -4.81 -34.69 17.75
CA SER A 321 -5.27 -35.96 18.34
C SER A 321 -6.58 -35.78 19.12
N SER A 322 -7.59 -36.61 18.83
CA SER A 322 -8.92 -36.50 19.46
C SER A 322 -8.95 -36.84 20.95
N SER A 323 -7.90 -37.47 21.47
CA SER A 323 -7.68 -37.71 22.90
C SER A 323 -7.32 -36.44 23.67
N ASN A 324 -6.84 -35.41 22.98
CA ASN A 324 -6.33 -34.20 23.62
C ASN A 324 -7.46 -33.23 23.94
N ARG A 325 -7.23 -32.39 24.95
CA ARG A 325 -8.06 -31.22 25.24
C ARG A 325 -7.50 -30.03 24.47
N LEU A 326 -8.37 -29.28 23.81
CA LEU A 326 -8.04 -28.09 23.03
C LEU A 326 -8.55 -26.85 23.76
N GLN A 327 -7.67 -25.90 24.01
CA GLN A 327 -7.98 -24.65 24.69
C GLN A 327 -7.53 -23.47 23.84
N LEU A 328 -8.46 -22.57 23.52
CA LEU A 328 -8.14 -21.27 22.93
C LEU A 328 -7.98 -20.28 24.06
N VAL A 329 -6.77 -19.73 24.21
CA VAL A 329 -6.41 -18.81 25.27
C VAL A 329 -6.14 -17.44 24.67
N ARG A 330 -6.82 -16.42 25.20
CA ARG A 330 -6.56 -15.01 24.90
C ARG A 330 -5.66 -14.42 25.97
N LEU A 331 -4.64 -13.68 25.54
CA LEU A 331 -3.76 -12.97 26.44
C LEU A 331 -4.22 -11.52 26.64
N GLU A 332 -4.15 -11.07 27.88
CA GLU A 332 -4.25 -9.65 28.24
C GLU A 332 -3.07 -8.88 27.67
N ARG A 333 -3.24 -7.56 27.49
CA ARG A 333 -2.31 -6.70 26.75
C ARG A 333 -0.85 -6.90 27.19
N ALA A 334 -0.58 -6.76 28.49
CA ALA A 334 0.75 -6.93 29.09
C ALA A 334 1.34 -8.34 28.90
N MET A 335 0.51 -9.39 28.79
CA MET A 335 0.98 -10.77 28.62
C MET A 335 1.30 -11.11 27.16
N ARG A 336 0.84 -10.30 26.19
CA ARG A 336 1.20 -10.44 24.77
C ARG A 336 2.68 -10.16 24.54
N LEU A 337 3.23 -9.22 25.30
CA LEU A 337 4.45 -9.38 26.11
C LEU A 337 5.33 -10.62 25.85
N LEU A 338 4.83 -11.73 26.35
CA LEU A 338 5.60 -12.94 26.57
C LEU A 338 5.28 -14.01 25.52
N LEU A 339 4.59 -13.61 24.45
CA LEU A 339 4.29 -14.48 23.32
C LEU A 339 5.56 -14.65 22.49
N LYS A 340 6.25 -15.77 22.74
CA LYS A 340 7.53 -16.09 22.10
C LYS A 340 7.33 -16.68 20.69
N SER A 341 8.38 -16.63 19.88
CA SER A 341 8.43 -17.19 18.52
C SER A 341 8.29 -18.72 18.52
N SER A 342 8.16 -19.28 17.31
CA SER A 342 8.08 -20.73 17.06
C SER A 342 9.32 -21.44 17.63
N THR A 343 9.13 -22.59 18.29
CA THR A 343 10.24 -23.52 18.65
C THR A 343 10.47 -24.56 17.56
N VAL A 344 9.63 -24.58 16.52
CA VAL A 344 9.73 -25.48 15.38
C VAL A 344 10.43 -24.75 14.24
N GLU A 345 11.60 -25.26 13.83
CA GLU A 345 12.49 -24.60 12.85
C GLU A 345 11.91 -24.51 11.44
N ASP A 346 11.13 -25.50 11.00
CA ASP A 346 10.54 -25.53 9.65
C ASP A 346 9.21 -24.76 9.55
N TRP A 347 8.84 -23.98 10.58
CA TRP A 347 7.55 -23.31 10.61
C TRP A 347 7.41 -22.28 9.47
N SER A 348 6.28 -22.38 8.77
CA SER A 348 5.75 -21.33 7.91
C SER A 348 4.21 -21.42 7.94
N LEU A 349 3.51 -20.33 7.62
CA LEU A 349 2.04 -20.36 7.64
C LEU A 349 1.52 -21.34 6.57
N SER A 350 2.12 -21.30 5.38
CA SER A 350 1.88 -22.26 4.29
C SER A 350 2.05 -23.72 4.72
N GLN A 351 3.17 -24.08 5.35
CA GLN A 351 3.43 -25.44 5.81
C GLN A 351 2.47 -25.87 6.93
N PHE A 352 2.13 -24.96 7.84
CA PHE A 352 1.14 -25.20 8.86
C PHE A 352 -0.24 -25.51 8.25
N CYS A 353 -0.69 -24.66 7.32
CA CYS A 353 -1.94 -24.82 6.60
C CYS A 353 -2.01 -26.13 5.81
N GLU A 354 -0.96 -26.48 5.07
CA GLU A 354 -0.85 -27.75 4.35
C GLU A 354 -0.88 -28.94 5.30
N SER A 355 -0.16 -28.85 6.43
CA SER A 355 -0.17 -29.87 7.47
C SER A 355 -1.55 -30.06 8.07
N VAL A 356 -2.30 -28.98 8.36
CA VAL A 356 -3.67 -29.07 8.90
C VAL A 356 -4.63 -29.68 7.87
N ALA A 357 -4.52 -29.31 6.59
CA ALA A 357 -5.38 -29.82 5.52
C ALA A 357 -5.15 -31.30 5.20
N SER A 358 -3.90 -31.76 5.28
CA SER A 358 -3.50 -33.12 4.91
C SER A 358 -3.42 -34.09 6.10
N CYS A 359 -3.34 -33.58 7.33
CA CYS A 359 -3.22 -34.39 8.53
C CYS A 359 -4.38 -35.39 8.66
N ARG A 360 -4.05 -36.64 8.99
CA ARG A 360 -5.00 -37.73 9.30
C ARG A 360 -6.11 -37.95 8.25
N THR A 361 -5.94 -37.50 7.00
CA THR A 361 -6.87 -37.75 5.89
C THR A 361 -6.14 -38.30 4.66
N ARG A 362 -6.71 -39.34 4.04
CA ARG A 362 -6.26 -39.88 2.75
C ARG A 362 -7.22 -39.56 1.60
N SER A 363 -8.36 -38.94 1.90
CA SER A 363 -9.36 -38.53 0.91
C SER A 363 -8.97 -37.20 0.31
N GLU A 364 -8.81 -37.16 -1.02
CA GLU A 364 -8.54 -35.92 -1.76
C GLU A 364 -9.70 -34.93 -1.66
N ASP A 365 -10.95 -35.40 -1.66
CA ASP A 365 -12.13 -34.55 -1.46
C ASP A 365 -12.10 -33.85 -0.10
N ARG A 366 -11.73 -34.57 0.96
CA ARG A 366 -11.60 -34.00 2.30
C ARG A 366 -10.43 -33.02 2.38
N LYS A 367 -9.29 -33.30 1.75
CA LYS A 367 -8.14 -32.38 1.69
C LYS A 367 -8.54 -31.07 1.01
N SER A 368 -9.18 -31.16 -0.16
CA SER A 368 -9.68 -30.00 -0.91
C SER A 368 -10.67 -29.17 -0.09
N LEU A 369 -11.60 -29.82 0.62
CA LEU A 369 -12.53 -29.13 1.51
C LEU A 369 -11.82 -28.39 2.66
N LEU A 370 -10.85 -29.03 3.31
CA LEU A 370 -10.09 -28.41 4.41
C LEU A 370 -9.21 -27.27 3.91
N GLN A 371 -8.57 -27.45 2.76
CA GLN A 371 -7.77 -26.43 2.10
C GLN A 371 -8.63 -25.20 1.75
N GLY A 372 -9.80 -25.39 1.14
CA GLY A 372 -10.72 -24.28 0.83
C GLY A 372 -11.18 -23.52 2.09
N ARG A 373 -11.41 -24.22 3.21
CA ARG A 373 -11.72 -23.58 4.50
C ARG A 373 -10.56 -22.74 5.02
N ILE A 374 -9.32 -23.22 4.88
CA ILE A 374 -8.11 -22.52 5.31
C ILE A 374 -7.83 -21.32 4.41
N GLU A 375 -7.96 -21.47 3.10
CA GLU A 375 -7.84 -20.38 2.12
C GLU A 375 -8.89 -19.28 2.36
N THR A 376 -10.08 -19.65 2.83
CA THR A 376 -11.10 -18.66 3.25
C THR A 376 -10.68 -17.90 4.51
N LEU A 377 -9.95 -18.53 5.44
CA LEU A 377 -9.53 -17.93 6.71
C LEU A 377 -8.26 -17.08 6.59
N TYR A 378 -7.28 -17.57 5.83
CA TYR A 378 -5.91 -17.04 5.78
C TYR A 378 -5.42 -16.78 4.36
N GLY A 379 -6.32 -16.69 3.38
CA GLY A 379 -5.94 -16.57 1.96
C GLY A 379 -5.11 -15.32 1.64
N PHE A 380 -5.37 -14.21 2.35
CA PHE A 380 -4.56 -13.01 2.22
C PHE A 380 -3.15 -13.23 2.80
N GLU A 381 -3.06 -13.74 4.03
CA GLU A 381 -1.80 -13.95 4.75
C GLU A 381 -0.90 -14.98 4.04
N LEU A 382 -1.49 -16.07 3.55
CA LEU A 382 -0.82 -17.06 2.70
C LEU A 382 -0.31 -16.45 1.39
N GLY A 383 -1.14 -15.60 0.77
CA GLY A 383 -0.77 -14.84 -0.43
C GLY A 383 0.35 -13.83 -0.15
N PHE A 384 0.38 -13.22 1.04
CA PHE A 384 1.40 -12.28 1.47
C PHE A 384 2.74 -12.95 1.74
N GLU A 385 2.75 -14.08 2.45
CA GLU A 385 3.95 -14.92 2.62
C GLU A 385 4.52 -15.36 1.24
N THR A 386 3.64 -15.77 0.32
CA THR A 386 4.03 -16.13 -1.04
C THR A 386 4.59 -14.95 -1.82
N MET A 387 3.97 -13.77 -1.68
CA MET A 387 4.42 -12.53 -2.31
C MET A 387 5.82 -12.15 -1.83
N GLN A 388 6.09 -12.18 -0.51
CA GLN A 388 7.40 -11.86 0.05
C GLN A 388 8.49 -12.80 -0.45
N ASN A 389 8.25 -14.11 -0.39
CA ASN A 389 9.17 -15.13 -0.91
C ASN A 389 9.42 -14.95 -2.41
N GLY A 390 8.35 -14.68 -3.17
CA GLY A 390 8.42 -14.35 -4.58
C GLY A 390 9.27 -13.11 -4.83
N ARG A 391 8.98 -12.00 -4.15
CA ARG A 391 9.66 -10.71 -4.27
C ARG A 391 11.15 -10.79 -3.95
N ALA A 392 11.55 -11.58 -2.95
CA ALA A 392 12.95 -11.81 -2.60
C ALA A 392 13.76 -12.43 -3.77
N SER A 393 13.09 -13.21 -4.63
CA SER A 393 13.73 -13.83 -5.80
C SER A 393 13.85 -12.90 -7.02
N TRP A 394 13.24 -11.71 -7.00
CA TRP A 394 13.24 -10.74 -8.09
C TRP A 394 14.10 -9.52 -7.77
N ARG A 395 14.76 -8.95 -8.78
CA ARG A 395 15.57 -7.74 -8.66
C ARG A 395 14.99 -6.57 -9.44
N LEU A 396 15.04 -5.38 -8.85
CA LEU A 396 14.69 -4.14 -9.55
C LEU A 396 15.71 -3.88 -10.66
N LEU A 397 15.24 -3.49 -11.84
CA LEU A 397 16.11 -3.07 -12.95
C LEU A 397 16.45 -1.58 -12.77
N ASP A 398 17.57 -1.28 -12.10
CA ASP A 398 18.08 0.09 -11.99
C ASP A 398 18.82 0.51 -13.27
N GLU A 399 18.28 1.46 -14.04
CA GLU A 399 19.00 2.13 -15.14
C GLU A 399 19.82 3.37 -14.69
N SER A 400 19.98 3.64 -13.39
CA SER A 400 20.86 4.73 -12.93
C SER A 400 22.08 4.22 -12.17
N THR A 401 23.26 4.51 -12.69
CA THR A 401 24.58 4.36 -12.06
C THR A 401 24.73 5.22 -10.79
N ALA A 402 24.75 4.61 -9.60
CA ALA A 402 25.38 5.14 -8.36
C ALA A 402 25.44 4.04 -7.27
N PRO A 403 26.37 4.11 -6.30
CA PRO A 403 27.03 2.95 -5.69
C PRO A 403 26.17 2.23 -4.63
N THR A 404 26.51 0.95 -4.44
CA THR A 404 26.07 -0.02 -3.43
C THR A 404 25.51 0.62 -2.15
N SER A 405 24.18 0.73 -2.09
CA SER A 405 23.44 0.80 -0.83
C SER A 405 23.06 -0.62 -0.38
N LEU A 406 22.96 -0.79 0.93
CA LEU A 406 22.58 -2.05 1.59
C LEU A 406 21.24 -2.59 1.04
N PRO A 407 21.02 -3.92 1.06
CA PRO A 407 19.79 -4.52 0.55
C PRO A 407 18.60 -3.97 1.34
N GLY A 408 17.65 -3.34 0.67
CA GLY A 408 16.39 -2.87 1.27
C GLY A 408 16.06 -1.39 1.07
N THR A 409 16.96 -0.56 0.52
CA THR A 409 16.68 0.87 0.32
C THR A 409 17.02 1.35 -1.09
N THR A 410 16.01 1.38 -1.94
CA THR A 410 15.94 2.18 -3.18
C THR A 410 14.90 3.26 -2.97
N ARG A 411 15.13 4.57 -3.02
CA ARG A 411 16.30 5.39 -3.32
C ARG A 411 16.18 6.66 -2.46
N ARG A 412 17.28 7.05 -1.83
CA ARG A 412 17.75 8.44 -1.61
C ARG A 412 16.67 9.54 -1.56
N SER A 413 16.43 10.06 -0.35
CA SER A 413 15.72 11.33 -0.09
C SER A 413 14.22 11.31 -0.39
N LEU A 414 13.44 10.63 0.45
CA LEU A 414 12.02 10.94 0.57
C LEU A 414 11.90 12.29 1.29
N VAL A 415 11.47 13.29 0.53
CA VAL A 415 11.54 14.72 0.83
C VAL A 415 10.41 15.11 1.79
N GLY A 416 10.76 15.88 2.83
CA GLY A 416 9.90 16.20 3.98
C GLY A 416 8.64 17.07 3.74
N PRO A 417 7.98 17.51 4.83
CA PRO A 417 6.58 18.00 4.87
C PRO A 417 6.26 19.27 4.05
N VAL A 418 7.25 19.96 3.49
CA VAL A 418 7.05 21.09 2.57
C VAL A 418 6.35 20.66 1.26
N VAL A 419 6.37 19.36 0.94
CA VAL A 419 5.72 18.82 -0.25
C VAL A 419 4.20 18.87 -0.15
N ALA A 420 3.56 18.70 1.00
CA ALA A 420 2.09 18.72 1.07
C ALA A 420 1.49 20.08 0.70
N GLU A 421 2.07 21.19 1.18
CA GLU A 421 1.67 22.54 0.77
C GLU A 421 2.02 22.82 -0.70
N LEU A 422 3.20 22.37 -1.16
CA LEU A 422 3.58 22.49 -2.57
C LEU A 422 2.71 21.63 -3.48
N GLN A 423 2.21 20.50 -3.03
CA GLN A 423 1.40 19.54 -3.79
C GLN A 423 -0.06 19.98 -3.81
N VAL A 424 -0.58 20.56 -2.72
CA VAL A 424 -1.84 21.32 -2.74
C VAL A 424 -1.72 22.52 -3.68
N LYS A 425 -0.57 23.20 -3.70
CA LYS A 425 -0.32 24.31 -4.62
C LYS A 425 -0.20 23.83 -6.07
N ILE A 426 0.49 22.74 -6.34
CA ILE A 426 0.59 22.09 -7.65
C ILE A 426 -0.78 21.59 -8.12
N GLN A 427 -1.59 20.99 -7.24
CA GLN A 427 -2.94 20.55 -7.57
C GLN A 427 -3.84 21.75 -7.89
N SER A 428 -3.79 22.81 -7.09
CA SER A 428 -4.53 24.06 -7.36
C SER A 428 -4.07 24.74 -8.65
N GLN A 429 -2.77 24.68 -8.96
CA GLN A 429 -2.20 25.20 -10.20
C GLN A 429 -2.57 24.33 -11.40
N SER A 430 -2.62 23.01 -11.24
CA SER A 430 -3.07 22.04 -12.26
C SER A 430 -4.55 22.25 -12.59
N ASP A 431 -5.40 22.43 -11.57
CA ASP A 431 -6.81 22.80 -11.75
C ASP A 431 -6.97 24.15 -12.46
N THR A 432 -6.09 25.11 -12.14
CA THR A 432 -6.07 26.42 -12.80
C THR A 432 -5.64 26.31 -14.27
N ILE A 433 -4.61 25.49 -14.56
CA ILE A 433 -4.17 25.20 -15.93
C ILE A 433 -5.30 24.51 -16.72
N SER A 434 -5.98 23.52 -16.14
CA SER A 434 -7.12 22.86 -16.79
C SER A 434 -8.28 23.84 -17.09
N ARG A 435 -8.53 24.80 -16.19
CA ARG A 435 -9.51 25.88 -16.44
C ARG A 435 -9.04 26.84 -17.53
N MET A 436 -7.76 27.20 -17.54
CA MET A 436 -7.17 28.06 -18.57
C MET A 436 -7.18 27.39 -19.95
N ASP A 437 -6.88 26.10 -20.04
CA ASP A 437 -6.96 25.33 -21.31
C ASP A 437 -8.40 25.26 -21.84
N LYS A 438 -9.39 25.05 -20.94
CA LYS A 438 -10.81 25.11 -21.34
C LYS A 438 -11.20 26.50 -21.86
N GLN A 439 -10.68 27.57 -21.26
CA GLN A 439 -10.91 28.94 -21.73
C GLN A 439 -10.18 29.24 -23.04
N ALA A 440 -8.93 28.78 -23.20
CA ALA A 440 -8.15 28.90 -24.42
C ALA A 440 -8.85 28.20 -25.59
N ASN A 441 -9.33 26.98 -25.38
CA ASN A 441 -10.11 26.25 -26.38
C ASN A 441 -11.41 26.97 -26.76
N LYS A 442 -12.10 27.59 -25.80
CA LYS A 442 -13.30 28.38 -26.06
C LYS A 442 -12.98 29.66 -26.85
N LEU A 443 -11.90 30.35 -26.51
CA LEU A 443 -11.44 31.54 -27.23
C LEU A 443 -10.97 31.19 -28.65
N GLN A 444 -10.26 30.08 -28.81
CA GLN A 444 -9.80 29.60 -30.12
C GLN A 444 -10.98 29.28 -31.04
N LYS A 445 -12.01 28.59 -30.52
CA LYS A 445 -13.26 28.37 -31.25
C LYS A 445 -13.94 29.69 -31.63
N THR A 446 -13.96 30.67 -30.72
CA THR A 446 -14.52 32.02 -31.00
C THR A 446 -13.72 32.74 -32.10
N ILE A 447 -12.40 32.60 -32.12
CA ILE A 447 -11.52 33.18 -33.16
C ILE A 447 -11.78 32.50 -34.51
N GLU A 448 -11.96 31.19 -34.54
CA GLU A 448 -12.31 30.43 -35.74
C GLU A 448 -13.68 30.87 -36.29
N ASP A 449 -14.70 30.97 -35.43
CA ASP A 449 -16.03 31.46 -35.81
C ASP A 449 -15.97 32.90 -36.34
N THR A 450 -15.17 33.77 -35.70
CA THR A 450 -14.99 35.17 -36.15
C THR A 450 -14.23 35.25 -37.48
N ARG A 451 -13.27 34.35 -37.73
CA ARG A 451 -12.56 34.27 -39.01
C ARG A 451 -13.49 33.79 -40.12
N ALA A 452 -14.29 32.76 -39.87
CA ALA A 452 -15.29 32.27 -40.82
C ALA A 452 -16.27 33.38 -41.19
N SER A 453 -16.82 34.09 -40.20
CA SER A 453 -17.71 35.24 -40.44
C SER A 453 -17.03 36.37 -41.21
N ARG A 454 -15.76 36.66 -40.93
CA ARG A 454 -15.00 37.67 -41.69
C ARG A 454 -14.81 37.25 -43.15
N ASP A 455 -14.51 35.99 -43.40
CA ASP A 455 -14.30 35.48 -44.75
C ASP A 455 -15.61 35.50 -45.54
N GLU A 456 -16.75 35.18 -44.92
CA GLU A 456 -18.09 35.38 -45.50
C GLU A 456 -18.34 36.84 -45.89
N VAL A 457 -18.15 37.78 -44.96
CA VAL A 457 -18.31 39.22 -45.25
C VAL A 457 -17.36 39.67 -46.36
N ARG A 458 -16.13 39.15 -46.39
CA ARG A 458 -15.17 39.48 -47.46
C ARG A 458 -15.65 38.97 -48.82
N THR A 459 -16.22 37.77 -48.88
CA THR A 459 -16.80 37.23 -50.13
C THR A 459 -18.01 38.03 -50.60
N GLU A 460 -18.87 38.47 -49.68
CA GLU A 460 -19.99 39.36 -50.02
C GLU A 460 -19.50 40.72 -50.53
N LEU A 461 -18.45 41.26 -49.93
CA LEU A 461 -17.87 42.55 -50.32
C LEU A 461 -17.23 42.48 -51.71
N THR A 462 -16.55 41.37 -52.04
CA THR A 462 -16.04 41.14 -53.40
C THR A 462 -17.18 41.01 -54.42
N ALA A 463 -18.26 40.28 -54.09
CA ALA A 463 -19.42 40.16 -54.96
C ALA A 463 -20.11 41.52 -55.18
N MET A 464 -20.21 42.36 -54.14
CA MET A 464 -20.74 43.73 -54.28
C MET A 464 -19.83 44.63 -55.12
N GLN A 465 -18.51 44.47 -55.03
CA GLN A 465 -17.57 45.22 -55.87
C GLN A 465 -17.72 44.86 -57.35
N GLU A 466 -17.84 43.57 -57.68
CA GLU A 466 -18.11 43.09 -59.04
C GLU A 466 -19.43 43.68 -59.58
N LEU A 467 -20.50 43.65 -58.78
CA LEU A 467 -21.79 44.26 -59.15
C LEU A 467 -21.69 45.78 -59.38
N LEU A 468 -20.86 46.48 -58.61
CA LEU A 468 -20.63 47.92 -58.79
C LEU A 468 -19.81 48.23 -60.05
N GLU A 469 -18.86 47.37 -60.41
CA GLU A 469 -18.10 47.46 -61.66
C GLU A 469 -19.00 47.20 -62.87
N GLU A 470 -19.80 46.13 -62.84
CA GLU A 470 -20.83 45.88 -63.86
C GLU A 470 -21.83 47.05 -63.97
N GLY A 471 -22.25 47.60 -62.82
CA GLY A 471 -23.11 48.78 -62.74
C GLY A 471 -22.44 50.09 -63.23
N ARG A 472 -21.11 50.16 -63.26
CA ARG A 472 -20.36 51.27 -63.85
C ARG A 472 -20.21 51.08 -65.36
N ASP A 473 -19.89 49.88 -65.81
CA ASP A 473 -19.72 49.55 -67.23
C ASP A 473 -21.03 49.69 -68.00
N THR A 474 -22.14 49.26 -67.40
CA THR A 474 -23.49 49.49 -67.93
C THR A 474 -23.82 50.98 -68.02
N ARG A 475 -23.48 51.79 -67.01
CA ARG A 475 -23.65 53.25 -67.08
C ARG A 475 -22.78 53.90 -68.14
N MET A 476 -21.52 53.49 -68.29
CA MET A 476 -20.64 54.01 -69.33
C MET A 476 -21.16 53.64 -70.73
N SER A 477 -21.66 52.42 -70.91
CA SER A 477 -22.23 52.00 -72.19
C SER A 477 -23.52 52.75 -72.52
N LEU A 478 -24.41 52.96 -71.55
CA LEU A 478 -25.61 53.80 -71.69
C LEU A 478 -25.27 55.26 -71.98
N SER A 479 -24.27 55.83 -71.31
CA SER A 479 -23.78 57.19 -71.59
C SER A 479 -23.28 57.31 -73.02
N ARG A 480 -22.50 56.33 -73.48
CA ARG A 480 -22.00 56.30 -74.87
C ARG A 480 -23.13 56.18 -75.89
N GLN A 481 -24.15 55.37 -75.61
CA GLN A 481 -25.35 55.27 -76.44
C GLN A 481 -26.15 56.57 -76.47
N LEU A 482 -26.24 57.29 -75.33
CA LEU A 482 -26.86 58.61 -75.25
C LEU A 482 -26.08 59.66 -76.05
N ASP A 483 -24.75 59.66 -75.97
CA ASP A 483 -23.89 60.55 -76.75
C ASP A 483 -24.02 60.27 -78.26
N GLU A 484 -24.01 59.00 -78.67
CA GLU A 484 -24.23 58.59 -80.06
C GLU A 484 -25.65 58.95 -80.55
N ALA A 485 -26.67 58.82 -79.70
CA ALA A 485 -28.03 59.25 -80.03
C ALA A 485 -28.12 60.78 -80.14
N GLY A 486 -27.44 61.52 -79.25
CA GLY A 486 -27.36 62.98 -79.27
C GLY A 486 -26.59 63.53 -80.48
N GLU A 487 -25.55 62.83 -80.95
CA GLU A 487 -24.88 63.14 -82.23
C GLU A 487 -25.79 62.86 -83.43
N LYS A 488 -26.52 61.74 -83.44
CA LYS A 488 -27.49 61.43 -84.52
C LYS A 488 -28.65 62.42 -84.59
N ILE A 489 -29.09 62.97 -83.46
CA ILE A 489 -30.11 64.03 -83.42
C ILE A 489 -29.52 65.34 -83.98
N ARG A 490 -28.32 65.73 -83.56
CA ARG A 490 -27.63 66.93 -84.09
C ARG A 490 -27.32 66.86 -85.58
N GLN A 491 -27.05 65.66 -86.12
CA GLN A 491 -26.87 65.44 -87.56
C GLN A 491 -28.18 65.48 -88.37
N LYS A 492 -29.35 65.37 -87.72
CA LYS A 492 -30.67 65.53 -88.37
C LYS A 492 -31.21 66.95 -88.33
N GLU A 493 -30.67 67.80 -87.45
CA GLU A 493 -31.06 69.21 -87.28
C GLU A 493 -30.13 70.20 -88.02
N ALA A 494 -29.04 69.72 -88.63
CA ALA A 494 -28.19 70.45 -89.58
C ALA A 494 -28.46 69.97 -91.01
#